data_AF-A0A3D4MAC4-F1
#
_entry.id   AF-A0A3D4MAC4-F1
#
_cell.length_a   1.000
_cell.length_b   1.000
_cell.length_c   1.000
_cell.angle_alpha   90.00
_cell.angle_beta   90.00
_cell.angle_gamma   90.00
#
_symmetry.space_group_name_H-M   'P 1'
#
loop_
_entity.id
_entity.type
_entity.pdbx_description
1 polymer ?
#
loop_
_entity_poly.entity_id
_entity_poly.type
_entity_poly.pdbx_seq_one_letter_code
_entity_poly.pdbx_strand_id
1 'polypeptide(L)'
;VVPVHLINDTYDSVEDSVKLNLYMDNVLALSRSVSYKLSGLGKEIIEMPVIIPDKKGIYRMEAEISYKGELIKSIREFEVK
;
A
#
# COMPACT_ATOMS: atom_id res chain seq x y z
N VAL A 1 -13.62 -3.34 5.14
CA VAL A 1 -12.70 -2.38 4.46
C VAL A 1 -11.62 -2.01 5.43
N VAL A 2 -10.35 -2.07 5.02
CA VAL A 2 -9.21 -1.66 5.85
C VAL A 2 -8.57 -0.43 5.19
N PRO A 3 -8.33 0.66 5.95
CA PRO A 3 -7.64 1.82 5.40
C PRO A 3 -6.13 1.54 5.31
N VAL A 4 -5.54 1.83 4.16
CA VAL A 4 -4.08 1.89 4.00
C VAL A 4 -3.68 3.35 3.97
N HIS A 5 -2.86 3.77 4.93
CA HIS A 5 -2.36 5.15 5.01
C HIS A 5 -0.99 5.24 4.35
N LEU A 6 -0.86 6.17 3.40
CA LEU A 6 0.42 6.58 2.86
C LEU A 6 0.80 7.94 3.45
N ILE A 7 2.02 8.03 3.96
CA ILE A 7 2.58 9.22 4.60
C ILE A 7 3.95 9.47 3.98
N ASN A 8 4.25 10.73 3.66
CA ASN A 8 5.58 11.15 3.26
C ASN A 8 6.38 11.52 4.52
N ASP A 9 7.37 10.70 4.89
CA ASP A 9 8.21 10.88 6.08
C ASP A 9 9.65 11.30 5.75
N THR A 10 9.96 11.46 4.46
CA THR A 10 11.34 11.61 3.97
C THR A 10 11.56 12.88 3.15
N TYR A 11 10.62 13.26 2.28
CA TYR A 11 10.83 14.31 1.27
C TYR A 11 10.03 15.58 1.54
N ASP A 12 10.49 16.70 0.99
CA ASP A 12 9.73 17.96 1.03
C ASP A 12 8.42 17.89 0.22
N SER A 13 8.45 17.15 -0.90
CA SER A 13 7.27 16.78 -1.66
C SER A 13 7.56 15.58 -2.55
N VAL A 14 6.57 14.72 -2.78
CA VAL A 14 6.68 13.59 -3.70
C VAL A 14 5.40 13.44 -4.50
N GLU A 15 5.53 13.15 -5.80
CA GLU A 15 4.42 12.84 -6.71
C GLU A 15 4.78 11.59 -7.49
N ASP A 16 4.03 10.50 -7.27
CA ASP A 16 4.32 9.19 -7.85
C ASP A 16 3.07 8.30 -7.83
N SER A 17 3.24 6.98 -8.01
CA SER A 17 2.23 5.95 -7.84
C SER A 17 2.70 4.85 -6.90
N VAL A 18 1.75 4.30 -6.13
CA VAL A 18 1.95 3.12 -5.30
C VAL A 18 1.07 2.00 -5.84
N LYS A 19 1.68 0.82 -6.00
CA LYS A 19 0.97 -0.41 -6.36
C LYS A 19 0.76 -1.24 -5.10
N LEU A 20 -0.50 -1.45 -4.76
CA LEU A 20 -0.93 -2.30 -3.65
C LEU A 20 -1.36 -3.66 -4.20
N ASN A 21 -0.72 -4.72 -3.73
CA ASN A 21 -1.10 -6.11 -4.00
C ASN A 21 -1.52 -6.78 -2.70
N LEU A 22 -2.69 -7.42 -2.69
CA LEU A 22 -3.14 -8.28 -1.60
C LEU A 22 -3.06 -9.72 -2.06
N TYR A 23 -2.41 -10.56 -1.28
CA TYR A 23 -2.31 -12.00 -1.48
C TYR A 23 -3.03 -12.72 -0.36
N MET A 24 -3.67 -13.84 -0.68
CA MET A 24 -4.22 -14.80 0.27
C MET A 24 -3.62 -16.16 -0.08
N ASP A 25 -2.97 -16.82 0.87
CA ASP A 25 -2.28 -18.11 0.62
C ASP A 25 -1.34 -18.06 -0.61
N ASN A 26 -0.59 -16.97 -0.77
CA ASN A 26 0.28 -16.66 -1.92
C ASN A 26 -0.42 -16.47 -3.28
N VAL A 27 -1.74 -16.49 -3.34
CA VAL A 27 -2.52 -16.17 -4.54
C VAL A 27 -2.90 -14.69 -4.52
N LEU A 28 -2.64 -13.98 -5.62
CA LEU A 28 -3.02 -12.58 -5.76
C LEU A 28 -4.55 -12.44 -5.73
N ALA A 29 -5.06 -11.80 -4.70
CA ALA A 29 -6.49 -11.55 -4.49
C ALA A 29 -6.92 -10.16 -4.99
N LEU A 30 -6.03 -9.17 -4.91
CA LEU A 30 -6.28 -7.79 -5.35
C LEU A 30 -4.99 -7.16 -5.85
N SER A 31 -5.07 -6.35 -6.90
CA SER A 31 -3.99 -5.45 -7.31
C SER A 31 -4.58 -4.09 -7.70
N ARG A 32 -4.01 -3.01 -7.17
CA ARG A 32 -4.46 -1.65 -7.44
C ARG A 32 -3.26 -0.71 -7.51
N SER A 33 -3.23 0.17 -8.49
CA SER A 33 -2.29 1.30 -8.52
C SER A 33 -3.02 2.58 -8.15
N VAL A 34 -2.39 3.42 -7.34
CA VAL A 34 -2.92 4.71 -6.90
C VAL A 34 -1.83 5.75 -7.08
N SER A 35 -2.12 6.76 -7.89
CA SER A 35 -1.27 7.96 -7.98
C SER A 35 -1.47 8.82 -6.73
N TYR A 36 -0.38 9.38 -6.22
CA TYR A 36 -0.38 10.23 -5.04
C TYR A 36 0.50 11.45 -5.24
N LYS A 37 0.14 12.52 -4.54
CA LYS A 37 0.95 13.71 -4.35
C LYS A 37 0.91 14.04 -2.87
N LEU A 38 2.06 14.00 -2.21
CA LEU A 38 2.20 14.26 -0.79
C LEU A 38 3.15 15.43 -0.57
N SER A 39 2.66 16.47 0.09
CA SER A 39 3.42 17.67 0.47
C SER A 39 3.91 17.59 1.91
N GLY A 40 5.16 17.98 2.14
CA GLY A 40 5.80 18.07 3.45
C GLY A 40 5.87 16.76 4.26
N LEU A 41 6.76 16.76 5.26
CA LEU A 41 6.91 15.64 6.18
C LEU A 41 5.68 15.50 7.08
N GLY A 42 4.96 14.38 6.97
CA GLY A 42 3.83 14.02 7.84
C GLY A 42 2.62 14.95 7.78
N LYS A 43 2.56 15.88 6.83
CA LYS A 43 1.47 16.87 6.75
C LYS A 43 0.22 16.33 6.08
N GLU A 44 0.38 15.33 5.22
CA GLU A 44 -0.70 14.74 4.43
C GLU A 44 -0.73 13.23 4.63
N ILE A 45 -1.94 12.70 4.74
CA ILE A 45 -2.22 11.27 4.79
C ILE A 45 -3.15 10.97 3.63
N ILE A 46 -2.74 10.05 2.76
CA ILE A 46 -3.63 9.51 1.74
C ILE A 46 -4.20 8.19 2.24
N GLU A 47 -5.53 8.17 2.38
CA GLU A 47 -6.26 6.96 2.75
C GLU A 47 -6.67 6.20 1.49
N MET A 48 -6.21 4.96 1.39
CA MET A 48 -6.58 4.04 0.32
C MET A 48 -7.43 2.93 0.93
N PRO A 49 -8.77 2.96 0.77
CA PRO A 49 -9.62 1.89 1.26
C PRO A 49 -9.37 0.62 0.45
N VAL A 50 -9.05 -0.47 1.15
CA VAL A 50 -8.87 -1.80 0.59
C VAL A 50 -10.00 -2.70 1.07
N ILE A 51 -10.70 -3.32 0.13
CA ILE A 51 -11.72 -4.34 0.43
C ILE A 51 -10.98 -5.67 0.54
N ILE A 52 -10.83 -6.16 1.78
CA ILE A 52 -10.31 -7.50 2.05
C ILE A 52 -11.46 -8.49 1.91
N PRO A 53 -11.30 -9.62 1.21
CA PRO A 53 -12.32 -10.65 1.13
C PRO A 53 -12.71 -11.17 2.53
N ASP A 54 -13.99 -11.51 2.74
CA ASP A 54 -14.52 -12.01 4.02
C ASP A 54 -14.17 -13.49 4.28
N LYS A 55 -13.02 -13.92 3.75
CA LYS A 55 -12.52 -15.28 3.92
C LYS A 55 -11.48 -15.28 5.03
N LYS A 56 -11.62 -16.19 6.00
CA LYS A 56 -10.61 -16.38 7.03
C LYS A 56 -9.33 -16.93 6.42
N GLY A 57 -8.18 -16.45 6.89
CA GLY A 57 -6.89 -16.92 6.39
C GLY A 57 -5.75 -15.94 6.63
N ILE A 58 -4.59 -16.30 6.11
CA ILE A 58 -3.38 -15.48 6.15
C ILE A 58 -3.32 -14.63 4.90
N TYR A 59 -3.17 -13.34 5.10
CA TYR A 59 -3.06 -12.34 4.05
C TYR A 59 -1.69 -11.69 4.07
N ARG A 60 -1.20 -11.34 2.88
CA ARG A 60 0.01 -10.54 2.68
C ARG A 60 -0.34 -9.33 1.83
N MET A 61 -0.10 -8.13 2.34
CA MET A 61 -0.20 -6.88 1.59
C MET A 61 1.20 -6.40 1.21
N GLU A 62 1.40 -6.14 -0.07
CA GLU A 62 2.62 -5.54 -0.61
C GLU A 62 2.28 -4.16 -1.18
N ALA A 63 2.99 -3.14 -0.70
CA ALA A 63 2.99 -1.81 -1.29
C ALA A 63 4.31 -1.61 -2.04
N GLU A 64 4.24 -1.38 -3.35
CA GLU A 64 5.38 -1.18 -4.23
C GLU A 64 5.39 0.26 -4.75
N ILE A 65 6.51 0.96 -4.61
CA ILE A 65 6.78 2.25 -5.27
C ILE A 65 8.02 2.10 -6.14
N SER A 66 8.12 2.91 -7.19
CA SER A 66 9.39 3.06 -7.92
C SER A 66 10.06 4.35 -7.46
N TYR A 67 11.35 4.32 -7.19
CA TYR A 67 12.12 5.51 -6.86
C TYR A 67 13.46 5.45 -7.58
N LYS A 68 13.75 6.45 -8.42
CA LYS A 68 14.98 6.51 -9.22
C LYS A 68 15.28 5.24 -10.03
N GLY A 69 14.23 4.54 -10.48
CA GLY A 69 14.33 3.28 -11.22
C GLY A 69 14.51 2.04 -10.36
N GLU A 70 14.65 2.20 -9.04
CA GLU A 70 14.62 1.08 -8.09
C GLU A 70 13.19 0.83 -7.62
N LEU A 71 12.91 -0.43 -7.27
CA LEU A 71 11.61 -0.84 -6.78
C LEU A 71 11.70 -1.07 -5.27
N ILE A 72 10.93 -0.28 -4.51
CA ILE A 72 10.88 -0.36 -3.05
C ILE A 72 9.57 -1.03 -2.67
N LYS A 73 9.67 -2.06 -1.81
CA LYS A 73 8.50 -2.81 -1.32
C LYS A 73 8.36 -2.68 0.19
N SER A 74 7.14 -2.46 0.65
CA SER A 74 6.72 -2.65 2.04
C SER A 74 5.76 -3.84 2.11
N ILE A 75 6.08 -4.82 2.95
CA ILE A 75 5.32 -6.06 3.07
C ILE A 75 4.75 -6.16 4.48
N ARG A 76 3.47 -6.51 4.59
CA ARG A 76 2.77 -6.77 5.85
C ARG A 76 1.99 -8.07 5.74
N GLU A 77 2.18 -8.96 6.69
CA GLU A 77 1.42 -10.20 6.82
C GLU A 77 0.47 -10.10 8.03
N PHE A 78 -0.75 -10.59 7.89
CA PHE A 78 -1.77 -10.54 8.92
C PHE A 78 -2.81 -11.65 8.75
N GLU A 79 -3.47 -12.01 9.85
CA GLU A 79 -4.53 -13.03 9.88
C GLU A 79 -5.91 -12.36 9.94
N VAL A 80 -6.84 -12.81 9.11
CA VAL A 80 -8.28 -12.47 9.20
C VAL A 80 -8.99 -13.63 9.90
N LYS A 81 -9.61 -13.34 11.05
CA LYS A 81 -10.25 -14.32 11.94
C LYS A 81 -11.77 -14.35 11.82
#